data_AF-A0A314XY33-F1
#
_entry.id   AF-A0A314XY33-F1
#
_cell.length_a   1.000
_cell.length_b   1.000
_cell.length_c   1.000
_cell.angle_alpha   90.00
_cell.angle_beta   90.00
_cell.angle_gamma   90.00
#
_symmetry.space_group_name_H-M   'P 1'
#
loop_
_entity.id
_entity.type
_entity.pdbx_description
1 polymer ?
#
loop_
_entity_poly.entity_id
_entity_poly.type
_entity_poly.pdbx_seq_one_letter_code
_entity_poly.pdbx_strand_id
1 'polypeptide(L)'
;MLLEEHEGKGEHVKNVCIEALASISSHMEWNSYYSLLMRCFNEMIKNPNKQKLLLRLICSILDQFHFSDAKDSLDNVSNKGTTDSGMSILRRCSSSVSANEIQTCLQKVVLPKIHKLLSDSEKVNANINLAALRVLRLLPGDVMDSQLPSIVHRISNFLKNRLESIREEARSALAACLKELGLEYLHFIVKVLRSTLKRGYELHVLGYTLNFILSKFLVTPISGKLDYCLEDLLYIVQNDILGDVAEEKDVEKIASKMKETKKQKSFETLRLLLKA
;
A
#
# COMPACT_ATOMS: atom_id res chain seq x y z
N MET A 1 21.57 -31.47 -2.40
CA MET A 1 20.13 -31.35 -2.14
C MET A 1 19.85 -31.24 -0.62
N LEU A 2 20.59 -30.40 0.10
CA LEU A 2 20.56 -30.32 1.58
C LEU A 2 20.65 -28.88 2.13
N LEU A 3 20.40 -27.86 1.30
CA LEU A 3 20.49 -26.45 1.72
C LEU A 3 19.13 -25.72 1.69
N GLU A 4 18.03 -26.36 1.28
CA GLU A 4 16.72 -25.70 1.19
C GLU A 4 15.85 -25.86 2.45
N GLU A 5 16.13 -26.81 3.36
CA GLU A 5 15.28 -27.05 4.54
C GLU A 5 15.49 -26.06 5.72
N HIS A 6 16.60 -25.31 5.74
CA HIS A 6 16.89 -24.39 6.84
C HIS A 6 16.33 -22.97 6.66
N GLU A 7 15.99 -22.56 5.42
CA GLU A 7 15.46 -21.22 5.15
C GLU A 7 14.04 -21.03 5.68
N GLY A 8 13.20 -22.08 5.63
CA GLY A 8 11.82 -22.05 6.09
C GLY A 8 11.68 -21.88 7.61
N LYS A 9 12.48 -22.60 8.41
CA LYS A 9 12.41 -22.55 9.88
C LYS A 9 12.78 -21.18 10.44
N GLY A 10 13.80 -20.53 9.87
CA GLY A 10 14.20 -19.19 10.27
C GLY A 10 13.15 -18.13 9.93
N GLU A 11 12.41 -18.31 8.84
CA GLU A 11 11.35 -17.37 8.43
C GLU A 11 10.12 -17.45 9.34
N HIS A 12 9.73 -18.65 9.79
CA HIS A 12 8.65 -18.79 10.77
C HIS A 12 8.98 -18.10 12.10
N VAL A 13 10.20 -18.28 12.62
CA VAL A 13 10.64 -17.60 13.85
C VAL A 13 10.61 -16.08 13.67
N LYS A 14 11.11 -15.57 12.53
CA LYS A 14 11.04 -14.12 12.22
C LYS A 14 9.60 -13.60 12.20
N ASN A 15 8.67 -14.34 11.60
CA ASN A 15 7.26 -13.95 11.52
C ASN A 15 6.62 -13.89 12.92
N VAL A 16 6.82 -14.93 13.73
CA VAL A 16 6.31 -14.96 15.11
C VAL A 16 6.90 -13.82 15.94
N CYS A 17 8.19 -13.52 15.78
CA CYS A 17 8.80 -12.36 16.46
C CYS A 17 8.20 -11.02 16.00
N ILE A 18 7.90 -10.86 14.70
CA ILE A 18 7.23 -9.65 14.19
C ILE A 18 5.85 -9.51 14.83
N GLU A 19 5.05 -10.58 14.82
CA GLU A 19 3.70 -10.59 15.40
C GLU A 19 3.72 -10.31 16.90
N ALA A 20 4.66 -10.91 17.64
CA ALA A 20 4.82 -10.67 19.07
C ALA A 20 5.20 -9.21 19.37
N LEU A 21 6.18 -8.64 18.66
CA LEU A 21 6.58 -7.25 18.85
C LEU A 21 5.48 -6.26 18.46
N ALA A 22 4.75 -6.55 17.39
CA ALA A 22 3.58 -5.76 16.99
C ALA A 22 2.50 -5.81 18.07
N SER A 23 2.17 -7.00 18.58
CA SER A 23 1.20 -7.19 19.66
C SER A 23 1.62 -6.44 20.94
N ILE A 24 2.89 -6.48 21.32
CA ILE A 24 3.38 -5.68 22.46
C ILE A 24 3.23 -4.17 22.19
N SER A 25 3.42 -3.71 20.94
CA SER A 25 3.31 -2.30 20.59
C SER A 25 1.89 -1.71 20.77
N SER A 26 0.84 -2.53 20.71
CA SER A 26 -0.55 -2.10 20.97
C SER A 26 -0.81 -1.71 22.43
N HIS A 27 0.09 -2.08 23.34
CA HIS A 27 0.01 -1.79 24.77
C HIS A 27 1.04 -0.75 25.24
N MET A 28 1.83 -0.18 24.32
CA MET A 28 2.86 0.80 24.65
C MET A 28 2.30 2.22 24.72
N GLU A 29 2.76 3.02 25.68
CA GLU A 29 2.58 4.47 25.62
C GLU A 29 3.34 5.08 24.42
N TRP A 30 2.88 6.25 23.97
CA TRP A 30 3.41 6.91 22.76
C TRP A 30 4.93 6.99 22.71
N ASN A 31 5.60 7.39 23.79
CA ASN A 31 7.06 7.56 23.80
C ASN A 31 7.81 6.24 23.55
N SER A 32 7.32 5.14 24.11
CA SER A 32 7.89 3.80 23.93
C SER A 32 7.58 3.26 22.54
N TYR A 33 6.34 3.42 22.07
CA TYR A 33 5.92 3.08 20.72
C TYR A 33 6.77 3.81 19.66
N TYR A 34 6.91 5.13 19.81
CA TYR A 34 7.69 5.98 18.93
C TYR A 34 9.18 5.59 18.94
N SER A 35 9.75 5.33 20.13
CA SER A 35 11.13 4.89 20.27
C SER A 35 11.40 3.56 19.55
N LEU A 36 10.46 2.61 19.66
CA LEU A 36 10.53 1.34 18.93
C LEU A 36 10.48 1.56 17.42
N LEU A 37 9.49 2.33 16.93
CA LEU A 37 9.32 2.65 15.51
C LEU A 37 10.59 3.31 14.93
N MET A 38 11.13 4.30 15.64
CA MET A 38 12.34 5.01 15.26
C MET A 38 13.59 4.12 15.28
N ARG A 39 13.68 3.20 16.24
CA ARG A 39 14.73 2.20 16.28
C ARG A 39 14.69 1.32 15.02
N CYS A 40 13.50 0.90 14.58
CA CYS A 40 13.36 0.12 13.35
C CYS A 40 13.84 0.89 12.11
N PHE A 41 13.46 2.17 11.97
CA PHE A 41 13.95 3.03 10.88
C PHE A 41 15.47 3.18 10.88
N ASN A 42 16.07 3.43 12.05
CA ASN A 42 17.50 3.63 12.18
C ASN A 42 18.28 2.33 11.91
N GLU A 43 17.81 1.20 12.43
CA GLU A 43 18.44 -0.11 12.20
C GLU A 43 18.37 -0.53 10.73
N MET A 44 17.32 -0.15 10.01
CA MET A 44 17.17 -0.42 8.59
C MET A 44 18.22 0.30 7.75
N ILE A 45 18.54 1.55 8.11
CA ILE A 45 19.57 2.35 7.45
C ILE A 45 20.96 1.77 7.75
N LYS A 46 21.22 1.36 9.00
CA LYS A 46 22.50 0.77 9.42
C LYS A 46 22.74 -0.62 8.86
N ASN A 47 21.68 -1.40 8.67
CA ASN A 47 21.75 -2.80 8.27
C ASN A 47 20.84 -3.07 7.05
N PRO A 48 21.30 -2.74 5.81
CA PRO A 48 20.50 -2.93 4.60
C PRO A 48 20.01 -4.38 4.41
N ASN A 49 20.80 -5.37 4.84
CA ASN A 49 20.42 -6.79 4.79
C ASN A 49 19.16 -7.13 5.60
N LYS A 50 18.82 -6.31 6.61
CA LYS A 50 17.63 -6.47 7.47
C LYS A 50 16.46 -5.60 7.02
N GLN A 51 16.61 -4.81 5.95
CA GLN A 51 15.62 -3.81 5.54
C GLN A 51 14.23 -4.43 5.32
N LYS A 52 14.14 -5.53 4.56
CA LYS A 52 12.87 -6.20 4.29
C LYS A 52 12.17 -6.66 5.57
N LEU A 53 12.91 -7.22 6.52
CA LEU A 53 12.39 -7.68 7.81
C LEU A 53 11.89 -6.50 8.65
N LEU A 54 12.68 -5.43 8.72
CA LEU A 54 12.34 -4.24 9.50
C LEU A 54 11.16 -3.46 8.89
N LEU A 55 11.02 -3.42 7.58
CA LEU A 55 9.83 -2.83 6.93
C LEU A 55 8.57 -3.61 7.29
N ARG A 56 8.63 -4.95 7.31
CA ARG A 56 7.49 -5.78 7.74
C ARG A 56 7.13 -5.51 9.20
N LEU A 57 8.14 -5.43 10.08
CA LEU A 57 7.92 -5.05 11.48
C LEU A 57 7.29 -3.66 11.61
N ILE A 58 7.78 -2.66 10.86
CA ILE A 58 7.20 -1.31 10.85
C ILE A 58 5.73 -1.36 10.44
N CYS A 59 5.39 -2.06 9.35
CA CYS A 59 3.99 -2.22 8.94
C CYS A 59 3.14 -2.84 10.06
N SER A 60 3.60 -3.95 10.66
CA SER A 60 2.87 -4.62 11.74
C SER A 60 2.73 -3.77 13.01
N ILE A 61 3.71 -2.94 13.34
CA ILE A 61 3.61 -1.96 14.43
C ILE A 61 2.57 -0.89 14.09
N LEU A 62 2.61 -0.33 12.88
CA LEU A 62 1.65 0.68 12.42
C LEU A 62 0.22 0.14 12.35
N ASP A 63 0.04 -1.14 12.06
CA ASP A 63 -1.27 -1.81 12.10
C ASP A 63 -1.87 -1.86 13.53
N GLN A 64 -1.04 -1.72 14.56
CA GLN A 64 -1.42 -1.73 15.98
C GLN A 64 -1.49 -0.32 16.59
N PHE A 65 -1.51 0.71 15.74
CA PHE A 65 -1.61 2.11 16.16
C PHE A 65 -2.96 2.39 16.83
N HIS A 66 -2.94 2.87 18.06
CA HIS A 66 -4.13 3.04 18.91
C HIS A 66 -4.26 4.46 19.49
N PHE A 67 -3.44 5.41 19.01
CA PHE A 67 -3.43 6.78 19.54
C PHE A 67 -4.41 7.73 18.83
N SER A 68 -5.25 7.21 17.92
CA SER A 68 -6.16 8.01 17.09
C SER A 68 -7.38 8.53 17.87
N ASP A 69 -7.69 7.96 19.03
CA ASP A 69 -8.97 8.16 19.73
C ASP A 69 -8.98 9.30 20.76
N ALA A 70 -7.92 10.12 20.85
CA ALA A 70 -7.93 11.27 21.78
C ALA A 70 -8.73 12.48 21.24
N LYS A 71 -9.82 12.24 20.50
CA LYS A 71 -10.75 13.28 20.03
C LYS A 71 -12.19 13.14 20.55
N ASP A 72 -12.59 12.02 21.17
CA ASP A 72 -13.99 11.81 21.59
C ASP A 72 -14.24 11.92 23.11
N SER A 73 -13.30 12.48 23.89
CA SER A 73 -13.50 12.68 25.33
C SER A 73 -13.87 14.11 25.72
N LEU A 74 -14.68 14.79 24.90
CA LEU A 74 -15.32 16.05 25.23
C LEU A 74 -16.79 15.97 24.81
N ASP A 75 -17.57 15.19 25.55
CA ASP A 75 -18.97 15.52 25.84
C ASP A 75 -19.54 14.65 26.98
N ASN A 76 -20.03 15.35 27.99
CA ASN A 76 -21.07 15.00 28.98
C ASN A 76 -20.72 14.48 30.40
N VAL A 77 -20.68 15.47 31.30
CA VAL A 77 -21.48 15.63 32.55
C VAL A 77 -21.16 14.82 33.82
N SER A 78 -20.67 15.57 34.83
CA SER A 78 -20.97 15.60 36.27
C SER A 78 -21.54 14.39 37.04
N ASN A 79 -20.82 14.07 38.14
CA ASN A 79 -21.26 13.73 39.51
C ASN A 79 -22.14 12.48 39.79
N LYS A 80 -21.55 11.45 40.44
CA LYS A 80 -21.61 11.16 41.91
C LYS A 80 -21.14 9.72 42.26
N GLY A 81 -20.31 9.59 43.31
CA GLY A 81 -20.52 8.61 44.40
C GLY A 81 -19.77 7.27 44.45
N THR A 82 -18.79 7.22 45.38
CA THR A 82 -18.44 6.11 46.33
C THR A 82 -17.70 4.83 45.89
N THR A 83 -16.42 4.76 46.30
CA THR A 83 -15.65 3.69 46.98
C THR A 83 -15.88 2.21 46.60
N ASP A 84 -14.84 1.49 46.14
CA ASP A 84 -14.01 0.66 47.02
C ASP A 84 -12.70 0.16 46.35
N SER A 85 -11.78 -0.27 47.22
CA SER A 85 -10.38 -0.64 47.13
C SER A 85 -10.03 -1.82 46.19
N GLY A 86 -8.90 -1.70 45.48
CA GLY A 86 -8.31 -2.82 44.73
C GLY A 86 -7.17 -2.43 43.79
N MET A 87 -5.95 -2.28 44.34
CA MET A 87 -4.65 -2.40 43.64
C MET A 87 -4.48 -1.67 42.29
N SER A 88 -4.10 -0.39 42.31
CA SER A 88 -3.60 0.32 41.12
C SER A 88 -2.38 1.19 41.42
N ILE A 89 -1.36 0.62 42.06
CA ILE A 89 -0.02 1.23 42.12
C ILE A 89 0.75 0.76 40.89
N LEU A 90 0.41 1.31 39.72
CA LEU A 90 1.29 1.43 38.55
C LEU A 90 0.72 2.37 37.47
N ARG A 91 -0.26 3.23 37.79
CA ARG A 91 -0.82 4.21 36.84
C ARG A 91 -0.41 5.63 37.19
N ARG A 92 0.89 5.93 37.08
CA ARG A 92 1.37 7.31 37.17
C ARG A 92 2.74 7.52 36.51
N CYS A 93 2.75 7.59 35.18
CA CYS A 93 3.77 8.28 34.39
C CYS A 93 3.16 8.86 33.10
N SER A 94 1.94 9.41 33.15
CA SER A 94 1.32 9.99 31.96
C SER A 94 1.68 11.47 31.85
N SER A 95 2.82 11.78 31.24
CA SER A 95 2.86 12.97 30.38
C SER A 95 2.00 12.62 29.17
N SER A 96 0.70 12.89 29.25
CA SER A 96 -0.23 12.58 28.17
C SER A 96 0.14 13.44 26.95
N VAL A 97 0.92 12.86 26.04
CA VAL A 97 1.22 13.47 24.75
C VAL A 97 -0.10 13.67 24.02
N SER A 98 -0.37 14.88 23.58
CA SER A 98 -1.63 15.21 22.92
C SER A 98 -1.70 14.56 21.53
N ALA A 99 -2.91 14.24 21.05
CA ALA A 99 -3.08 13.72 19.69
C ALA A 99 -2.47 14.65 18.63
N ASN A 100 -2.49 15.97 18.85
CA ASN A 100 -1.88 16.94 17.94
C ASN A 100 -0.34 16.83 17.89
N GLU A 101 0.32 16.51 19.00
CA GLU A 101 1.77 16.28 19.03
C GLU A 101 2.12 14.96 18.32
N ILE A 102 1.33 13.91 18.55
CA ILE A 102 1.46 12.63 17.83
C ILE A 102 1.32 12.86 16.33
N GLN A 103 0.29 13.61 15.93
CA GLN A 103 0.03 13.93 14.53
C GLN A 103 1.15 14.72 13.89
N THR A 104 1.63 15.75 14.59
CA THR A 104 2.76 16.56 14.17
C THR A 104 4.01 15.71 14.00
N CYS A 105 4.23 14.75 14.89
CA CYS A 105 5.36 13.82 14.81
C CYS A 105 5.26 12.90 13.59
N LEU A 106 4.09 12.28 13.35
CA LEU A 106 3.84 11.44 12.18
C LEU A 106 4.10 12.23 10.88
N GLN A 107 3.57 13.45 10.79
CA GLN A 107 3.69 14.27 9.59
C GLN A 107 5.08 14.86 9.39
N LYS A 108 5.74 15.38 10.44
CA LYS A 108 7.02 16.10 10.32
C LYS A 108 8.25 15.21 10.46
N VAL A 109 8.12 14.00 11.00
CA VAL A 109 9.26 13.11 11.25
C VAL A 109 9.12 11.77 10.53
N VAL A 110 8.01 11.06 10.73
CA VAL A 110 7.84 9.69 10.19
C VAL A 110 7.63 9.73 8.68
N LEU A 111 6.74 10.59 8.18
CA LEU A 111 6.44 10.72 6.76
C LEU A 111 7.69 11.09 5.92
N PRO A 112 8.52 12.09 6.30
CA PRO A 112 9.76 12.38 5.58
C PRO A 112 10.76 11.23 5.54
N LYS A 113 10.84 10.42 6.60
CA LYS A 113 11.72 9.23 6.61
C LYS A 113 11.27 8.20 5.60
N ILE A 114 9.96 7.95 5.51
CA ILE A 114 9.40 7.07 4.50
C ILE A 114 9.58 7.64 3.09
N HIS A 115 9.34 8.94 2.88
CA HIS A 115 9.60 9.57 1.58
C HIS A 115 11.05 9.45 1.16
N LYS A 116 12.00 9.60 2.10
CA LYS A 116 13.41 9.36 1.82
C LYS A 116 13.66 7.91 1.39
N LEU A 117 13.10 6.92 2.09
CA LEU A 117 13.22 5.51 1.70
C LEU A 117 12.62 5.22 0.33
N LEU A 118 11.51 5.90 0.00
CA LEU A 118 10.94 5.85 -1.33
C LEU A 118 11.94 6.44 -2.34
N SER A 119 12.39 7.68 -2.18
CA SER A 119 13.32 8.35 -3.09
C SER A 119 14.64 7.62 -3.30
N ASP A 120 15.23 7.04 -2.24
CA ASP A 120 16.51 6.33 -2.30
C ASP A 120 16.39 4.96 -3.02
N SER A 121 15.18 4.45 -3.22
CA SER A 121 14.96 3.15 -3.86
C SER A 121 14.84 3.30 -5.38
N GLU A 122 15.82 2.76 -6.12
CA GLU A 122 15.83 2.74 -7.58
C GLU A 122 14.85 1.73 -8.21
N LYS A 123 14.33 0.80 -7.41
CA LYS A 123 13.41 -0.25 -7.85
C LYS A 123 12.07 -0.10 -7.12
N VAL A 124 11.04 -0.74 -7.66
CA VAL A 124 9.79 -0.90 -6.91
C VAL A 124 10.11 -1.72 -5.67
N ASN A 125 9.64 -1.30 -4.51
CA ASN A 125 9.70 -2.12 -3.30
C ASN A 125 8.34 -2.11 -2.63
N ALA A 126 7.61 -3.22 -2.79
CA ALA A 126 6.25 -3.34 -2.26
C ALA A 126 6.19 -3.08 -0.75
N ASN A 127 7.22 -3.47 0.02
CA ASN A 127 7.23 -3.26 1.47
C ASN A 127 7.38 -1.78 1.85
N ILE A 128 8.19 -1.01 1.10
CA ILE A 128 8.33 0.44 1.32
C ILE A 128 7.02 1.14 0.95
N ASN A 129 6.40 0.76 -0.18
CA ASN A 129 5.11 1.33 -0.59
C ASN A 129 4.01 1.05 0.45
N LEU A 130 3.94 -0.18 0.97
CA LEU A 130 3.01 -0.56 2.03
C LEU A 130 3.26 0.23 3.31
N ALA A 131 4.51 0.34 3.76
CA ALA A 131 4.85 1.15 4.93
C ALA A 131 4.43 2.63 4.74
N ALA A 132 4.59 3.17 3.54
CA ALA A 132 4.15 4.51 3.20
C ALA A 132 2.64 4.68 3.26
N LEU A 133 1.89 3.74 2.70
CA LEU A 133 0.43 3.75 2.80
C LEU A 133 -0.06 3.60 4.24
N ARG A 134 0.61 2.78 5.06
CA ARG A 134 0.29 2.68 6.49
C ARG A 134 0.49 4.00 7.20
N VAL A 135 1.60 4.70 6.97
CA VAL A 135 1.81 6.02 7.56
C VAL A 135 0.77 7.02 7.07
N LEU A 136 0.46 7.05 5.76
CA LEU A 136 -0.55 7.96 5.21
C LEU A 136 -1.93 7.73 5.80
N ARG A 137 -2.33 6.47 6.05
CA ARG A 137 -3.62 6.14 6.69
C ARG A 137 -3.75 6.62 8.13
N LEU A 138 -2.64 6.93 8.80
CA LEU A 138 -2.63 7.53 10.13
C LEU A 138 -2.62 9.07 10.08
N LEU A 139 -2.58 9.65 8.88
CA LEU A 139 -2.60 11.09 8.67
C LEU A 139 -4.03 11.59 8.38
N PRO A 140 -4.32 12.89 8.56
CA PRO A 140 -5.65 13.40 8.31
C PRO A 140 -5.89 13.41 6.79
N GLY A 141 -7.16 13.41 6.39
CA GLY A 141 -7.56 13.18 4.99
C GLY A 141 -6.92 14.14 3.99
N ASP A 142 -6.75 15.41 4.35
CA ASP A 142 -6.08 16.42 3.52
C ASP A 142 -4.62 16.06 3.19
N VAL A 143 -3.89 15.54 4.18
CA VAL A 143 -2.51 15.09 3.98
C VAL A 143 -2.50 13.80 3.17
N MET A 144 -3.38 12.84 3.46
CA MET A 144 -3.53 11.61 2.69
C MET A 144 -3.75 11.92 1.21
N ASP A 145 -4.72 12.78 0.89
CA ASP A 145 -5.10 13.16 -0.48
C ASP A 145 -3.97 13.90 -1.21
N SER A 146 -3.19 14.71 -0.50
CA SER A 146 -2.05 15.42 -1.12
C SER A 146 -0.86 14.50 -1.42
N GLN A 147 -0.62 13.47 -0.60
CA GLN A 147 0.58 12.63 -0.70
C GLN A 147 0.37 11.33 -1.49
N LEU A 148 -0.83 10.76 -1.44
CA LEU A 148 -1.15 9.50 -2.12
C LEU A 148 -0.86 9.54 -3.64
N PRO A 149 -1.17 10.62 -4.39
CA PRO A 149 -0.82 10.73 -5.80
C PRO A 149 0.66 10.56 -6.08
N SER A 150 1.54 11.13 -5.24
CA SER A 150 3.00 10.99 -5.42
C SER A 150 3.44 9.53 -5.41
N ILE A 151 2.92 8.74 -4.46
CA ILE A 151 3.24 7.31 -4.34
C ILE A 151 2.72 6.53 -5.54
N VAL A 152 1.44 6.70 -5.90
CA VAL A 152 0.82 5.95 -7.01
C VAL A 152 1.43 6.34 -8.36
N HIS A 153 1.74 7.62 -8.59
CA HIS A 153 2.46 8.07 -9.78
C HIS A 153 3.85 7.45 -9.87
N ARG A 154 4.59 7.41 -8.75
CA ARG A 154 5.92 6.80 -8.72
C ARG A 154 5.86 5.32 -9.10
N ILE A 155 4.93 4.54 -8.53
CA ILE A 155 4.76 3.13 -8.88
C ILE A 155 4.36 2.98 -10.36
N SER A 156 3.44 3.83 -10.83
CA SER A 156 2.97 3.81 -12.23
C SER A 156 4.08 4.14 -13.22
N ASN A 157 5.05 4.99 -12.85
CA ASN A 157 6.21 5.28 -13.70
C ASN A 157 7.12 4.05 -13.90
N PHE A 158 7.19 3.12 -12.95
CA PHE A 158 7.94 1.87 -13.14
C PHE A 158 7.32 0.95 -14.20
N LEU A 159 6.04 1.12 -14.54
CA LEU A 159 5.41 0.38 -15.64
C LEU A 159 5.99 0.76 -17.01
N LYS A 160 6.64 1.93 -17.12
CA LYS A 160 7.36 2.35 -18.33
C LYS A 160 8.72 1.69 -18.49
N ASN A 161 9.12 0.81 -17.57
CA ASN A 161 10.39 0.14 -17.67
C ASN A 161 10.35 -0.95 -18.77
N ARG A 162 11.46 -1.10 -19.52
CA ARG A 162 11.60 -2.13 -20.56
C ARG A 162 11.68 -3.54 -19.99
N LEU A 163 12.17 -3.69 -18.76
CA LEU A 163 12.27 -4.98 -18.08
C LEU A 163 10.90 -5.46 -17.59
N GLU A 164 10.51 -6.66 -18.00
CA GLU A 164 9.24 -7.28 -17.61
C GLU A 164 9.13 -7.46 -16.09
N SER A 165 10.21 -7.88 -15.43
CA SER A 165 10.25 -8.11 -13.98
C SER A 165 9.91 -6.84 -13.19
N ILE A 166 10.40 -5.68 -13.63
CA ILE A 166 10.09 -4.39 -12.99
C ILE A 166 8.61 -4.03 -13.17
N ARG A 167 8.06 -4.27 -14.36
CA ARG A 167 6.62 -4.04 -14.61
C ARG A 167 5.74 -4.95 -13.75
N GLU A 168 6.11 -6.22 -13.57
CA GLU A 168 5.38 -7.14 -12.68
C GLU A 168 5.42 -6.71 -11.21
N GLU A 169 6.57 -6.23 -10.74
CA GLU A 169 6.70 -5.72 -9.39
C GLU A 169 5.86 -4.46 -9.19
N ALA A 170 5.83 -3.55 -10.18
CA ALA A 170 4.97 -2.38 -10.17
C ALA A 170 3.47 -2.76 -10.13
N ARG A 171 3.05 -3.74 -10.94
CA ARG A 171 1.67 -4.27 -10.93
C ARG A 171 1.30 -4.85 -9.57
N SER A 172 2.19 -5.65 -8.98
CA SER A 172 1.99 -6.23 -7.67
C SER A 172 1.91 -5.16 -6.57
N ALA A 173 2.73 -4.12 -6.66
CA ALA A 173 2.68 -2.97 -5.76
C ALA A 173 1.38 -2.18 -5.91
N LEU A 174 0.90 -1.89 -7.12
CA LEU A 174 -0.40 -1.21 -7.34
C LEU A 174 -1.57 -2.04 -6.80
N ALA A 175 -1.56 -3.35 -7.03
CA ALA A 175 -2.57 -4.24 -6.46
C ALA A 175 -2.50 -4.24 -4.92
N ALA A 176 -1.30 -4.28 -4.33
CA ALA A 176 -1.16 -4.16 -2.89
C ALA A 176 -1.69 -2.80 -2.39
N CYS A 177 -1.42 -1.70 -3.10
CA CYS A 177 -1.95 -0.38 -2.76
C CYS A 177 -3.48 -0.37 -2.75
N LEU A 178 -4.12 -0.87 -3.82
CA LEU A 178 -5.58 -0.92 -3.89
C LEU A 178 -6.18 -1.82 -2.80
N LYS A 179 -5.51 -2.92 -2.46
CA LYS A 179 -5.94 -3.81 -1.37
C LYS A 179 -5.95 -3.09 -0.03
N GLU A 180 -4.93 -2.26 0.24
CA GLU A 180 -4.83 -1.54 1.51
C GLU A 180 -5.71 -0.30 1.59
N LEU A 181 -5.99 0.33 0.47
CA LEU A 181 -6.81 1.54 0.38
C LEU A 181 -8.31 1.24 0.32
N GLY A 182 -8.70 0.14 -0.33
CA GLY A 182 -10.08 -0.18 -0.64
C GLY A 182 -10.43 0.09 -2.10
N LEU A 183 -11.49 -0.58 -2.58
CA LEU A 183 -11.89 -0.53 -3.99
C LEU A 183 -12.30 0.87 -4.44
N GLU A 184 -12.79 1.72 -3.54
CA GLU A 184 -13.16 3.11 -3.80
C GLU A 184 -12.03 3.91 -4.46
N TYR A 185 -10.75 3.58 -4.19
CA TYR A 185 -9.58 4.21 -4.81
C TYR A 185 -9.24 3.69 -6.21
N LEU A 186 -9.98 2.71 -6.74
CA LEU A 186 -9.73 2.14 -8.07
C LEU A 186 -9.79 3.21 -9.16
N HIS A 187 -10.80 4.08 -9.15
CA HIS A 187 -10.93 5.16 -10.14
C HIS A 187 -9.72 6.09 -10.14
N PHE A 188 -9.27 6.45 -8.95
CA PHE A 188 -8.09 7.28 -8.78
C PHE A 188 -6.84 6.60 -9.36
N ILE A 189 -6.61 5.32 -9.07
CA ILE A 189 -5.49 4.56 -9.64
C ILE A 189 -5.61 4.48 -11.17
N VAL A 190 -6.81 4.21 -11.70
CA VAL A 190 -7.06 4.15 -13.16
C VAL A 190 -6.77 5.49 -13.83
N LYS A 191 -7.19 6.61 -13.24
CA LYS A 191 -6.86 7.96 -13.73
C LYS A 191 -5.36 8.22 -13.72
N VAL A 192 -4.66 7.84 -12.65
CA VAL A 192 -3.20 7.95 -12.58
C VAL A 192 -2.54 7.12 -13.68
N LEU A 193 -2.98 5.87 -13.89
CA LEU A 193 -2.47 4.99 -14.95
C LEU A 193 -2.67 5.61 -16.34
N ARG A 194 -3.88 6.09 -16.66
CA ARG A 194 -4.18 6.77 -17.95
C ARG A 194 -3.35 8.04 -18.14
N SER A 195 -3.13 8.81 -17.08
CA SER A 195 -2.32 10.02 -17.14
C SER A 195 -0.81 9.71 -17.33
N THR A 196 -0.39 8.50 -16.97
CA THR A 196 1.00 8.07 -16.94
C THR A 196 1.41 7.34 -18.22
N LEU A 197 0.61 6.35 -18.65
CA LEU A 197 0.88 5.45 -19.78
C LEU A 197 0.09 5.94 -21.00
N LYS A 198 0.76 6.64 -21.92
CA LYS A 198 0.08 7.41 -22.97
C LYS A 198 0.48 7.07 -24.39
N ARG A 199 1.62 6.39 -24.61
CA ARG A 199 2.25 6.32 -25.93
C ARG A 199 2.74 4.92 -26.32
N GLY A 200 2.39 4.51 -27.55
CA GLY A 200 2.86 3.27 -28.18
C GLY A 200 2.75 2.09 -27.24
N TYR A 201 3.88 1.45 -26.93
CA TYR A 201 3.88 0.24 -26.11
C TYR A 201 3.34 0.41 -24.68
N GLU A 202 3.33 1.64 -24.14
CA GLU A 202 2.78 1.93 -22.83
C GLU A 202 1.27 1.65 -22.77
N LEU A 203 0.56 1.79 -23.89
CA LEU A 203 -0.88 1.52 -23.97
C LEU A 203 -1.16 0.01 -23.85
N HIS A 204 -0.32 -0.85 -24.44
CA HIS A 204 -0.39 -2.31 -24.20
C HIS A 204 -0.16 -2.64 -22.73
N VAL A 205 0.80 -1.96 -22.10
CA VAL A 205 1.09 -2.11 -20.68
C VAL A 205 -0.09 -1.65 -19.82
N LEU A 206 -0.78 -0.57 -20.20
CA LEU A 206 -1.96 -0.06 -19.53
C LEU A 206 -3.10 -1.09 -19.52
N GLY A 207 -3.48 -1.62 -20.69
CA GLY A 207 -4.54 -2.64 -20.80
C GLY A 207 -4.23 -3.91 -20.00
N TYR A 208 -2.99 -4.40 -20.08
CA TYR A 208 -2.56 -5.57 -19.32
C TYR A 208 -2.55 -5.31 -17.81
N THR A 209 -2.09 -4.13 -17.37
CA THR A 209 -2.04 -3.77 -15.95
C THR A 209 -3.44 -3.62 -15.38
N LEU A 210 -4.37 -3.04 -16.13
CA LEU A 210 -5.76 -2.96 -15.73
C LEU A 210 -6.35 -4.35 -15.49
N ASN A 211 -6.16 -5.27 -16.43
CA ASN A 211 -6.61 -6.66 -16.27
C ASN A 211 -6.00 -7.32 -15.01
N PHE A 212 -4.70 -7.13 -14.79
CA PHE A 212 -4.01 -7.69 -13.63
C PHE A 212 -4.61 -7.19 -12.30
N ILE A 213 -4.88 -5.89 -12.20
CA ILE A 213 -5.50 -5.33 -11.00
C ILE A 213 -6.91 -5.92 -10.85
N LEU A 214 -7.78 -5.78 -11.86
CA LEU A 214 -9.16 -6.23 -11.77
C LEU A 214 -9.31 -7.73 -11.49
N SER A 215 -8.48 -8.58 -12.09
CA SER A 215 -8.50 -10.03 -11.84
C SER A 215 -8.16 -10.42 -10.40
N LYS A 216 -7.40 -9.61 -9.66
CA LYS A 216 -7.11 -9.83 -8.24
C LYS A 216 -8.25 -9.45 -7.30
N PHE A 217 -9.12 -8.54 -7.74
CA PHE A 217 -10.17 -7.97 -6.89
C PHE A 217 -11.57 -8.46 -7.24
N LEU A 218 -11.82 -8.81 -8.50
CA LEU A 218 -13.12 -9.25 -9.00
C LEU A 218 -13.25 -10.78 -9.06
N VAL A 219 -12.68 -11.46 -8.06
CA VAL A 219 -12.77 -12.93 -7.94
C VAL A 219 -14.20 -13.34 -7.57
N THR A 220 -14.88 -12.53 -6.77
CA THR A 220 -16.29 -12.66 -6.42
C THR A 220 -17.12 -11.62 -7.17
N PRO A 221 -18.37 -11.90 -7.57
CA PRO A 221 -19.24 -10.92 -8.21
C PRO A 221 -19.53 -9.75 -7.26
N ILE A 222 -19.41 -8.51 -7.75
CA ILE A 222 -19.48 -7.29 -6.94
C ILE A 222 -20.45 -6.25 -7.53
N SER A 223 -21.71 -6.66 -7.77
CA SER A 223 -22.69 -5.86 -8.52
C SER A 223 -22.75 -4.39 -8.11
N GLY A 224 -22.54 -3.50 -9.09
CA GLY A 224 -22.74 -2.05 -8.99
C GLY A 224 -21.60 -1.29 -8.30
N LYS A 225 -20.58 -1.97 -7.77
CA LYS A 225 -19.45 -1.28 -7.12
C LYS A 225 -18.44 -0.69 -8.09
N LEU A 226 -18.56 -0.91 -9.40
CA LEU A 226 -17.64 -0.35 -10.40
C LEU A 226 -18.28 0.73 -11.27
N ASP A 227 -19.58 0.98 -11.14
CA ASP A 227 -20.34 1.88 -12.01
C ASP A 227 -19.72 3.28 -12.06
N TYR A 228 -19.20 3.76 -10.92
CA TYR A 228 -18.57 5.07 -10.80
C TYR A 228 -17.27 5.23 -11.59
N CYS A 229 -16.60 4.13 -11.96
CA CYS A 229 -15.35 4.14 -12.74
C CYS A 229 -15.47 3.41 -14.08
N LEU A 230 -16.65 2.86 -14.40
CA LEU A 230 -16.88 2.03 -15.57
C LEU A 230 -16.54 2.72 -16.89
N GLU A 231 -16.84 4.01 -17.03
CA GLU A 231 -16.51 4.80 -18.22
C GLU A 231 -15.01 4.78 -18.53
N ASP A 232 -14.18 5.03 -17.52
CA ASP A 232 -12.72 5.04 -17.67
C ASP A 232 -12.17 3.63 -17.93
N LEU A 233 -12.78 2.60 -17.34
CA LEU A 233 -12.44 1.20 -17.58
C LEU A 233 -12.75 0.78 -19.02
N LEU A 234 -13.96 1.07 -19.49
CA LEU A 234 -14.40 0.77 -20.85
C LEU A 234 -13.59 1.54 -21.89
N TYR A 235 -13.23 2.80 -21.62
CA TYR A 235 -12.35 3.57 -22.50
C TYR A 235 -11.01 2.87 -22.73
N ILE A 236 -10.38 2.33 -21.68
CA ILE A 236 -9.11 1.60 -21.81
C ILE A 236 -9.30 0.31 -22.62
N VAL A 237 -10.34 -0.46 -22.27
CA VAL A 237 -10.65 -1.74 -22.94
C VAL A 237 -10.98 -1.54 -24.42
N GLN A 238 -11.78 -0.53 -24.75
CA GLN A 238 -12.18 -0.22 -26.11
C GLN A 238 -10.98 0.19 -26.96
N ASN A 239 -10.10 1.05 -26.45
CA ASN A 239 -8.89 1.43 -27.20
C ASN A 239 -7.96 0.25 -27.44
N ASP A 240 -7.86 -0.70 -26.50
CA ASP A 240 -7.00 -1.88 -26.62
C ASP A 240 -7.59 -2.97 -27.55
N ILE A 241 -8.90 -2.95 -27.82
CA ILE A 241 -9.60 -3.92 -28.68
C ILE A 241 -9.90 -3.37 -30.07
N LEU A 242 -10.24 -2.08 -30.18
CA LEU A 242 -10.76 -1.46 -31.41
C LEU A 242 -9.94 -0.24 -31.88
N GLY A 243 -8.96 0.23 -31.11
CA GLY A 243 -8.12 1.35 -31.50
C GLY A 243 -6.82 0.91 -32.16
N ASP A 244 -5.94 1.88 -32.45
CA ASP A 244 -4.61 1.66 -33.05
C ASP A 244 -3.77 0.61 -32.29
N VAL A 245 -3.99 0.49 -30.98
CA VAL A 245 -3.35 -0.50 -30.10
C VAL A 245 -3.73 -1.93 -30.52
N ALA A 246 -4.94 -2.16 -31.01
CA ALA A 246 -5.35 -3.47 -31.51
C ALA A 246 -4.65 -3.81 -32.82
N GLU A 247 -4.57 -2.86 -33.75
CA GLU A 247 -3.88 -3.03 -35.03
C GLU A 247 -2.39 -3.37 -34.84
N GLU A 248 -1.74 -2.71 -33.86
CA GLU A 248 -0.36 -3.02 -33.49
C GLU A 248 -0.17 -4.48 -33.04
N LYS A 249 -1.17 -5.12 -32.44
CA LYS A 249 -1.09 -6.51 -31.97
C LYS A 249 -1.27 -7.53 -33.09
N ASP A 250 -1.87 -7.16 -34.21
CA ASP A 250 -1.98 -8.02 -35.39
C ASP A 250 -0.66 -8.09 -36.18
N VAL A 251 0.25 -7.15 -35.93
CA VAL A 251 1.60 -7.18 -36.50
C VAL A 251 2.49 -8.13 -35.69
N GLU A 252 2.81 -9.30 -36.25
CA GLU A 252 3.58 -10.36 -35.58
C GLU A 252 4.93 -9.89 -34.99
N LYS A 253 5.62 -8.99 -35.70
CA LYS A 253 6.87 -8.36 -35.24
C LYS A 253 6.70 -7.51 -33.98
N ILE A 254 5.50 -7.00 -33.72
CA ILE A 254 5.17 -6.21 -32.52
C ILE A 254 4.62 -7.15 -31.46
N ALA A 255 3.69 -8.03 -31.82
CA ALA A 255 3.06 -9.01 -30.93
C ALA A 255 4.08 -9.84 -30.15
N SER A 256 5.14 -10.30 -30.82
CA SER A 256 6.18 -11.16 -30.25
C SER A 256 7.14 -10.48 -29.27
N LYS A 257 7.19 -9.13 -29.24
CA LYS A 257 8.21 -8.39 -28.45
C LYS A 257 7.96 -8.40 -26.94
N MET A 258 6.70 -8.46 -26.52
CA MET A 258 6.33 -8.30 -25.11
C MET A 258 5.16 -9.23 -24.76
N LYS A 259 5.09 -9.67 -23.50
CA LYS A 259 3.93 -10.46 -23.07
C LYS A 259 2.62 -9.66 -23.14
N GLU A 260 2.70 -8.35 -22.97
CA GLU A 260 1.57 -7.43 -22.95
C GLU A 260 0.96 -7.25 -24.35
N THR A 261 1.78 -7.33 -25.40
CA THR A 261 1.32 -7.33 -26.80
C THR A 261 0.82 -8.70 -27.22
N LYS A 262 1.48 -9.78 -26.75
CA LYS A 262 1.12 -11.16 -27.10
C LYS A 262 -0.22 -11.61 -26.50
N LYS A 263 -0.59 -11.12 -25.31
CA LYS A 263 -1.81 -11.51 -24.60
C LYS A 263 -2.85 -10.39 -24.68
N GLN A 264 -3.93 -10.59 -25.42
CA GLN A 264 -5.05 -9.65 -25.46
C GLN A 264 -5.98 -9.82 -24.24
N LYS A 265 -5.54 -9.28 -23.10
CA LYS A 265 -6.22 -9.40 -21.81
C LYS A 265 -7.47 -8.53 -21.67
N SER A 266 -7.70 -7.58 -22.58
CA SER A 266 -8.86 -6.68 -22.51
C SER A 266 -10.19 -7.39 -22.72
N PHE A 267 -10.24 -8.52 -23.46
CA PHE A 267 -11.44 -9.36 -23.52
C PHE A 267 -11.74 -10.04 -22.18
N GLU A 268 -10.71 -10.50 -21.46
CA GLU A 268 -10.89 -11.03 -20.10
C GLU A 268 -11.33 -9.92 -19.15
N THR A 269 -10.78 -8.71 -19.30
CA THR A 269 -11.21 -7.54 -18.53
C THR A 269 -12.70 -7.26 -18.75
N LEU A 270 -13.17 -7.24 -20.00
CA LEU A 270 -14.59 -7.04 -20.31
C LEU A 270 -15.46 -8.11 -19.63
N ARG A 271 -15.03 -9.39 -19.66
CA ARG A 271 -15.72 -10.48 -18.95
C ARG A 271 -15.76 -10.28 -17.43
N LEU A 272 -14.72 -9.71 -16.83
CA LEU A 272 -14.71 -9.39 -15.40
C LEU A 272 -15.69 -8.26 -15.09
N LEU A 273 -15.74 -7.21 -15.93
CA LEU A 273 -16.66 -6.09 -15.76
C LEU A 273 -18.13 -6.53 -15.87
N LEU A 274 -18.44 -7.43 -16.79
CA LEU A 274 -19.81 -7.99 -16.94
C LEU A 274 -20.26 -8.84 -15.75
N LYS A 275 -19.33 -9.32 -14.91
CA LYS A 275 -19.61 -10.12 -13.71
C LYS A 275 -19.57 -9.29 -12.42
N ALA A 276 -19.08 -8.06 -12.51
CA ALA A 276 -18.96 -7.14 -11.40
C ALA A 276 -20.23 -6.30 -11.21
#